data_AF-A0A838EUW9-F1
#
_entry.id   AF-A0A838EUW9-F1
#
_cell.length_a   1.000
_cell.length_b   1.000
_cell.length_c   1.000
_cell.angle_alpha   90.00
_cell.angle_beta   90.00
_cell.angle_gamma   90.00
#
_symmetry.space_group_name_H-M   'P 1'
#
loop_
_entity.id
_entity.type
_entity.pdbx_description
1 polymer ?
#
loop_
_entity_poly.entity_id
_entity_poly.type
_entity_poly.pdbx_seq_one_letter_code
_entity_poly.pdbx_strand_id
1 'polypeptide(L)'
;MRFSLQDVKKSVRGRDMSVSLHFLRSEEVHAEIERLIAYHERLLGQPQRNFSLDDARACIGDYRLAHCLIACLSNWYNWRSRVWNTIIQEMIPSPILGDITSPTQLRLALYNYVNLHHQGFLDTHTRSVALQTFAELHSLNVTDLEYLLVIDGEDEAILVRDAPQPPFADEVAALYNQWVFEAALFSSSNVHFVIDCKAFGNMQQQTDAQDDSTVATGMGMVIKRLCYLAHRLGVYYDLAYDAQESLLEKQVAPERLHLTLYGPQ
;
A
#
# COMPACT_ATOMS: atom_id res chain seq x y z
N MET A 1 -1.40 1.40 0.96
CA MET A 1 -2.52 2.30 0.59
C MET A 1 -3.51 1.50 -0.24
N ARG A 2 -4.83 1.56 0.01
CA ARG A 2 -5.84 0.79 -0.76
C ARG A 2 -6.26 1.54 -2.02
N PHE A 3 -6.64 0.83 -3.08
CA PHE A 3 -7.08 1.44 -4.35
C PHE A 3 -8.44 2.13 -4.21
N SER A 4 -8.60 3.26 -4.89
CA SER A 4 -9.94 3.74 -5.26
C SER A 4 -10.43 2.98 -6.50
N LEU A 5 -11.73 2.71 -6.59
CA LEU A 5 -12.31 2.09 -7.79
C LEU A 5 -12.09 2.94 -9.06
N GLN A 6 -11.76 4.22 -8.93
CA GLN A 6 -11.43 5.10 -10.06
C GLN A 6 -10.06 4.78 -10.67
N ASP A 7 -9.12 4.33 -9.84
CA ASP A 7 -7.74 4.04 -10.24
C ASP A 7 -7.62 2.66 -10.90
N VAL A 8 -8.52 1.74 -10.52
CA VAL A 8 -8.57 0.38 -11.04
C VAL A 8 -8.88 0.37 -12.54
N LYS A 9 -8.13 -0.44 -13.29
CA LYS A 9 -8.42 -0.72 -14.70
C LYS A 9 -9.74 -1.50 -14.81
N LYS A 10 -10.71 -0.90 -15.49
CA LYS A 10 -12.07 -1.42 -15.62
C LYS A 10 -12.68 -1.04 -16.95
N SER A 11 -13.62 -1.85 -17.42
CA SER A 11 -14.48 -1.54 -18.56
C SER A 11 -15.92 -1.33 -18.09
N VAL A 12 -16.61 -0.38 -18.72
CA VAL A 12 -18.02 -0.06 -18.42
C VAL A 12 -18.85 -0.33 -19.65
N ARG A 13 -19.89 -1.15 -19.52
CA ARG A 13 -20.85 -1.42 -20.60
C ARG A 13 -22.15 -0.68 -20.31
N GLY A 14 -22.43 0.36 -21.09
CA GLY A 14 -23.57 1.25 -20.86
C GLY A 14 -24.96 0.60 -21.04
N ARG A 15 -25.06 -0.49 -21.81
CA ARG A 15 -26.36 -1.16 -22.06
C ARG A 15 -26.94 -1.82 -20.81
N ASP A 16 -26.08 -2.47 -20.03
CA ASP A 16 -26.48 -3.21 -18.84
C ASP A 16 -25.96 -2.55 -17.55
N MET A 17 -25.38 -1.33 -17.68
CA MET A 17 -24.71 -0.60 -16.60
C MET A 17 -23.74 -1.46 -15.78
N SER A 18 -23.04 -2.37 -16.47
CA SER A 18 -22.11 -3.31 -15.83
C SER A 18 -20.67 -2.77 -15.87
N VAL A 19 -19.96 -3.03 -14.78
CA VAL A 19 -18.52 -2.74 -14.65
C VAL A 19 -17.80 -4.07 -14.58
N SER A 20 -16.82 -4.28 -15.47
CA SER A 20 -15.93 -5.43 -15.42
C SER A 20 -14.53 -4.97 -15.03
N LEU A 21 -14.06 -5.49 -13.90
CA LEU A 21 -12.72 -5.24 -13.38
C LEU A 21 -11.69 -6.05 -14.16
N HIS A 22 -10.50 -5.48 -14.39
CA HIS A 22 -9.39 -6.19 -14.97
C HIS A 22 -8.54 -6.81 -13.86
N PHE A 23 -8.71 -8.13 -13.69
CA PHE A 23 -7.85 -8.97 -12.87
C PHE A 23 -6.69 -9.47 -13.72
N LEU A 24 -5.49 -9.48 -13.13
CA LEU A 24 -4.30 -10.04 -13.76
C LEU A 24 -4.41 -11.56 -13.79
N ARG A 25 -4.20 -12.13 -14.97
CA ARG A 25 -4.01 -13.58 -15.12
C ARG A 25 -2.57 -13.96 -14.83
N SER A 26 -2.35 -15.24 -14.55
CA SER A 26 -1.00 -15.80 -14.48
C SER A 26 -0.23 -15.41 -15.76
N GLU A 27 1.01 -14.94 -15.59
CA GLU A 27 1.96 -14.57 -16.66
C GLU A 27 1.65 -13.30 -17.49
N GLU A 28 0.46 -12.71 -17.43
CA GLU A 28 0.06 -11.59 -18.33
C GLU A 28 1.01 -10.38 -18.30
N VAL A 29 1.50 -10.04 -17.11
CA VAL A 29 2.38 -8.88 -16.85
C VAL A 29 3.55 -9.26 -15.93
N HIS A 30 3.94 -10.54 -15.93
CA HIS A 30 4.91 -11.05 -14.97
C HIS A 30 6.27 -10.38 -15.13
N ALA A 31 6.78 -10.31 -16.36
CA ALA A 31 8.06 -9.65 -16.66
C ALA A 31 8.04 -8.14 -16.33
N GLU A 32 6.91 -7.46 -16.58
CA GLU A 32 6.69 -6.05 -16.23
C GLU A 32 6.79 -5.84 -14.71
N ILE A 33 6.15 -6.71 -13.93
CA ILE A 33 6.21 -6.66 -12.46
C ILE A 33 7.64 -6.94 -11.98
N GLU A 34 8.33 -7.94 -12.53
CA GLU A 34 9.74 -8.20 -12.20
C GLU A 34 10.63 -6.99 -12.47
N ARG A 35 10.44 -6.30 -13.60
CA ARG A 35 11.14 -5.04 -13.91
C ARG A 35 10.85 -3.96 -12.87
N LEU A 36 9.59 -3.82 -12.45
CA LEU A 36 9.19 -2.83 -11.45
C LEU A 36 9.79 -3.14 -10.06
N ILE A 37 9.87 -4.42 -9.69
CA ILE A 37 10.53 -4.88 -8.47
C ILE A 37 12.04 -4.57 -8.55
N ALA A 38 12.68 -4.93 -9.66
CA ALA A 38 14.10 -4.64 -9.87
C ALA A 38 14.41 -3.13 -9.82
N TYR A 39 13.48 -2.29 -10.30
CA TYR A 39 13.59 -0.83 -10.18
C TYR A 39 13.60 -0.37 -8.71
N HIS A 40 12.71 -0.88 -7.86
CA HIS A 40 12.69 -0.56 -6.42
C HIS A 40 13.92 -1.11 -5.70
N GLU A 41 14.33 -2.34 -6.01
CA GLU A 41 15.53 -2.96 -5.43
C GLU A 41 16.80 -2.15 -5.68
N ARG A 42 16.95 -1.59 -6.89
CA ARG A 42 18.07 -0.69 -7.23
C ARG A 42 18.08 0.61 -6.40
N LEU A 43 16.91 1.05 -5.93
CA LEU A 43 16.75 2.27 -5.14
C LEU A 43 16.82 2.03 -3.62
N LEU A 44 17.07 0.81 -3.15
CA LEU A 44 17.21 0.55 -1.72
C LEU A 44 18.34 1.40 -1.10
N GLY A 45 18.01 2.05 0.02
CA GLY A 45 18.89 2.99 0.73
C GLY A 45 19.04 4.34 0.04
N GLN A 46 18.44 4.56 -1.14
CA GLN A 46 18.48 5.84 -1.84
C GLN A 46 17.36 6.77 -1.35
N PRO A 47 17.56 8.10 -1.40
CA PRO A 47 16.54 9.08 -1.03
C PRO A 47 15.39 9.10 -2.05
N GLN A 48 14.20 9.46 -1.58
CA GLN A 48 12.96 9.50 -2.38
C GLN A 48 13.05 10.45 -3.57
N ARG A 49 13.81 11.54 -3.50
CA ARG A 49 14.06 12.44 -4.65
C ARG A 49 14.66 11.72 -5.87
N ASN A 50 15.31 10.58 -5.68
CA ASN A 50 15.87 9.77 -6.77
C ASN A 50 14.82 8.83 -7.39
N PHE A 51 13.65 8.67 -6.77
CA PHE A 51 12.54 7.89 -7.33
C PHE A 51 11.82 8.70 -8.41
N SER A 52 11.81 8.17 -9.62
CA SER A 52 11.06 8.71 -10.75
C SER A 52 9.77 7.92 -10.93
N LEU A 53 8.64 8.58 -10.67
CA LEU A 53 7.33 7.97 -10.86
C LEU A 53 7.09 7.60 -12.34
N ASP A 54 7.66 8.35 -13.27
CA ASP A 54 7.53 8.09 -14.71
C ASP A 54 8.36 6.88 -15.15
N ASP A 55 9.56 6.69 -14.59
CA ASP A 55 10.37 5.48 -14.84
C ASP A 55 9.66 4.24 -14.30
N ALA A 56 9.11 4.32 -13.08
CA ALA A 56 8.35 3.24 -12.48
C ALA A 56 7.11 2.88 -13.34
N ARG A 57 6.41 3.88 -13.89
CA ARG A 57 5.29 3.67 -14.81
C ARG A 57 5.74 3.05 -16.13
N ALA A 58 6.89 3.46 -16.66
CA ALA A 58 7.44 2.93 -17.91
C ALA A 58 7.75 1.43 -17.83
N CYS A 59 8.02 0.87 -16.64
CA CYS A 59 8.20 -0.58 -16.46
C CYS A 59 6.97 -1.41 -16.90
N ILE A 60 5.76 -0.84 -16.74
CA ILE A 60 4.48 -1.51 -16.97
C ILE A 60 3.82 -1.03 -18.28
N GLY A 61 3.93 0.26 -18.61
CA GLY A 61 3.35 0.88 -19.80
C GLY A 61 1.89 1.34 -19.65
N ASP A 62 1.03 0.58 -18.98
CA ASP A 62 -0.33 1.01 -18.64
C ASP A 62 -0.35 1.87 -17.37
N TYR A 63 -0.77 3.12 -17.50
CA TYR A 63 -0.74 4.10 -16.41
C TYR A 63 -1.55 3.69 -15.17
N ARG A 64 -2.76 3.14 -15.35
CA ARG A 64 -3.64 2.77 -14.24
C ARG A 64 -3.12 1.54 -13.52
N LEU A 65 -2.70 0.54 -14.31
CA LEU A 65 -2.10 -0.66 -13.77
C LEU A 65 -0.79 -0.35 -13.04
N ALA A 66 0.06 0.49 -13.61
CA ALA A 66 1.30 0.93 -12.99
C ALA A 66 1.07 1.60 -11.63
N HIS A 67 0.11 2.52 -11.56
CA HIS A 67 -0.22 3.20 -10.30
C HIS A 67 -0.64 2.20 -9.22
N CYS A 68 -1.51 1.25 -9.57
CA CYS A 68 -1.96 0.20 -8.66
C CYS A 68 -0.82 -0.73 -8.23
N LEU A 69 0.04 -1.16 -9.16
CA LEU A 69 1.18 -2.04 -8.85
C LEU A 69 2.23 -1.34 -7.98
N ILE A 70 2.53 -0.07 -8.22
CA ILE A 70 3.40 0.75 -7.35
C ILE A 70 2.79 0.82 -5.95
N ALA A 71 1.48 1.05 -5.84
CA ALA A 71 0.80 1.03 -4.55
C ALA A 71 0.86 -0.36 -3.88
N CYS A 72 0.74 -1.48 -4.61
CA CYS A 72 0.96 -2.82 -4.06
C CYS A 72 2.36 -2.98 -3.44
N LEU A 73 3.38 -2.44 -4.09
CA LEU A 73 4.76 -2.51 -3.60
C LEU A 73 4.96 -1.81 -2.25
N SER A 74 4.08 -0.89 -1.84
CA SER A 74 4.09 -0.33 -0.48
C SER A 74 3.90 -1.37 0.64
N ASN A 75 3.46 -2.59 0.30
CA ASN A 75 3.38 -3.70 1.25
C ASN A 75 4.77 -4.31 1.58
N TRP A 76 5.78 -4.09 0.73
CA TRP A 76 7.15 -4.59 0.93
C TRP A 76 8.18 -3.48 1.12
N TYR A 77 7.95 -2.33 0.50
CA TYR A 77 8.86 -1.19 0.48
C TYR A 77 8.23 0.02 1.15
N ASN A 78 8.98 0.69 2.02
CA ASN A 78 8.54 1.89 2.71
C ASN A 78 9.61 2.98 2.67
N TRP A 79 9.15 4.22 2.57
CA TRP A 79 9.99 5.40 2.74
C TRP A 79 10.13 5.69 4.22
N ARG A 80 11.37 5.67 4.72
CA ARG A 80 11.66 5.96 6.13
C ARG A 80 12.46 7.24 6.25
N SER A 81 11.97 8.16 7.09
CA SER A 81 12.72 9.35 7.48
C SER A 81 14.07 8.96 8.07
N ARG A 82 15.12 9.69 7.73
CA ARG A 82 16.45 9.44 8.26
C ARG A 82 16.55 9.94 9.71
N VAL A 83 17.37 9.26 10.51
CA VAL A 83 17.56 9.60 11.92
C VAL A 83 18.68 10.63 12.04
N TRP A 84 18.38 11.79 12.64
CA TRP A 84 19.32 12.90 12.85
C TRP A 84 20.68 12.45 13.36
N ASN A 85 20.72 11.73 14.49
CA ASN A 85 21.96 11.31 15.13
C ASN A 85 22.83 10.43 14.23
N THR A 86 22.21 9.56 13.44
CA THR A 86 22.94 8.70 12.49
C THR A 86 23.62 9.54 11.41
N ILE A 87 22.93 10.55 10.87
CA ILE A 87 23.48 11.43 9.85
C ILE A 87 24.65 12.24 10.39
N ILE A 88 24.48 12.85 11.57
CA ILE A 88 25.55 13.64 12.21
C ILE A 88 26.82 12.80 12.46
N GLN A 89 26.65 11.50 12.75
CA GLN A 89 27.76 10.55 12.91
C GLN A 89 28.42 10.15 11.58
N GLU A 90 27.68 10.15 10.47
CA GLU A 90 28.19 9.85 9.13
C GLU A 90 29.00 11.02 8.53
N MET A 91 28.78 12.25 9.00
CA MET A 91 29.43 13.46 8.48
C MET A 91 30.88 13.59 8.99
N ILE A 92 31.78 13.99 8.08
CA ILE A 92 33.21 14.19 8.36
C ILE A 92 33.63 15.57 7.82
N PRO A 93 34.08 16.50 8.69
CA PRO A 93 34.16 16.39 10.16
C PRO A 93 32.76 16.37 10.82
N SER A 94 32.69 15.81 12.02
CA SER A 94 31.44 15.80 12.78
C SER A 94 31.13 17.23 13.27
N PRO A 95 29.92 17.76 13.02
CA PRO A 95 29.60 19.14 13.33
C PRO A 95 29.38 19.37 14.83
N ILE A 96 29.63 20.61 15.27
CA ILE A 96 29.46 21.04 16.66
C ILE A 96 28.09 21.70 16.81
N LEU A 97 27.08 20.88 17.09
CA LEU A 97 25.68 21.29 17.11
C LEU A 97 25.14 21.63 18.51
N GLY A 98 25.90 21.37 19.58
CA GLY A 98 25.48 21.66 20.95
C GLY A 98 24.14 20.98 21.29
N ASP A 99 23.15 21.78 21.70
CA ASP A 99 21.81 21.31 22.08
C ASP A 99 20.88 21.05 20.87
N ILE A 100 21.35 21.24 19.63
CA ILE A 100 20.55 21.02 18.42
C ILE A 100 20.51 19.52 18.09
N THR A 101 19.35 18.91 18.37
CA THR A 101 19.08 17.46 18.25
C THR A 101 18.11 17.10 17.13
N SER A 102 17.67 18.08 16.32
CA SER A 102 16.77 17.83 15.20
C SER A 102 16.86 18.91 14.11
N PRO A 103 16.42 18.61 12.87
CA PRO A 103 16.37 19.59 11.77
C PRO A 103 15.50 20.80 12.10
N THR A 104 14.39 20.58 12.82
CA THR A 104 13.51 21.66 13.27
C THR A 104 14.23 22.62 14.22
N GLN A 105 15.02 22.10 15.17
CA GLN A 105 15.81 22.95 16.07
C GLN A 105 16.91 23.69 15.31
N LEU A 106 17.53 23.08 14.30
CA LEU A 106 18.52 23.75 13.45
C LEU A 106 17.89 24.90 12.67
N ARG A 107 16.70 24.68 12.08
CA ARG A 107 15.93 25.73 11.40
C ARG A 107 15.59 26.89 12.35
N LEU A 108 15.17 26.60 13.57
CA LEU A 108 14.91 27.63 14.59
C LEU A 108 16.17 28.39 15.00
N ALA A 109 17.30 27.71 15.17
CA ALA A 109 18.59 28.34 15.48
C ALA A 109 19.02 29.30 14.35
N LEU A 110 18.87 28.88 13.09
CA LEU A 110 19.13 29.72 11.93
C LEU A 110 18.22 30.94 11.91
N TYR A 111 16.91 30.78 12.13
CA TYR A 111 15.97 31.91 12.16
C TYR A 111 16.29 32.89 13.30
N ASN A 112 16.66 32.39 14.48
CA ASN A 112 17.10 33.23 15.59
C ASN A 112 18.37 34.01 15.24
N TYR A 113 19.36 33.36 14.61
CA TYR A 113 20.57 34.02 14.12
C TYR A 113 20.24 35.14 13.12
N VAL A 114 19.38 34.87 12.14
CA VAL A 114 18.96 35.87 11.14
C VAL A 114 18.19 37.02 11.79
N ASN A 115 17.32 36.75 12.77
CA ASN A 115 16.62 37.80 13.52
C ASN A 115 17.57 38.70 14.28
N LEU A 116 18.59 38.13 14.95
CA LEU A 116 19.55 38.87 15.77
C LEU A 116 20.54 39.68 14.93
N HIS A 117 21.03 39.15 13.82
CA HIS A 117 22.12 39.75 13.05
C HIS A 117 21.68 40.46 11.76
N HIS A 118 20.50 40.15 11.23
CA HIS A 118 20.02 40.63 9.93
C HIS A 118 18.57 41.16 9.98
N GLN A 119 18.06 41.50 11.16
CA GLN A 119 16.70 42.05 11.35
C GLN A 119 15.59 41.16 10.77
N GLY A 120 15.83 39.84 10.72
CA GLY A 120 14.85 38.85 10.27
C GLY A 120 14.72 38.68 8.76
N PHE A 121 15.58 39.32 7.97
CA PHE A 121 15.54 39.20 6.51
C PHE A 121 16.93 39.08 5.91
N LEU A 122 17.10 38.14 4.98
CA LEU A 122 18.31 37.98 4.18
C LEU A 122 17.98 38.32 2.73
N ASP A 123 18.60 39.38 2.19
CA ASP A 123 18.55 39.66 0.76
C ASP A 123 19.51 38.75 -0.02
N THR A 124 19.43 38.77 -1.34
CA THR A 124 20.26 37.93 -2.22
C THR A 124 21.76 38.17 -2.04
N HIS A 125 22.17 39.39 -1.65
CA HIS A 125 23.59 39.74 -1.51
C HIS A 125 24.17 39.27 -0.17
N THR A 126 23.35 39.27 0.88
CA THR A 126 23.75 38.95 2.27
C THR A 126 23.51 37.49 2.63
N ARG A 127 22.61 36.79 1.94
CA ARG A 127 22.24 35.40 2.23
C ARG A 127 23.43 34.45 2.26
N SER A 128 24.28 34.48 1.24
CA SER A 128 25.42 33.56 1.13
C SER A 128 26.41 33.75 2.29
N VAL A 129 26.73 35.00 2.62
CA VAL A 129 27.63 35.35 3.73
C VAL A 129 27.01 34.93 5.07
N ALA A 130 25.72 35.22 5.28
CA ALA A 130 25.03 34.87 6.52
C ALA A 130 24.97 33.34 6.75
N LEU A 131 24.66 32.56 5.71
CA LEU A 131 24.64 31.10 5.78
C LEU A 131 26.04 30.53 6.01
N GLN A 132 27.07 31.10 5.36
CA GLN A 132 28.46 30.71 5.56
C GLN A 132 28.89 30.96 7.01
N THR A 133 28.62 32.15 7.57
CA THR A 133 28.96 32.47 8.96
C THR A 133 28.20 31.56 9.93
N PHE A 134 26.92 31.30 9.70
CA PHE A 134 26.15 30.38 10.54
C PHE A 134 26.66 28.94 10.47
N ALA A 135 27.03 28.45 9.28
CA ALA A 135 27.61 27.13 9.11
C ALA A 135 28.94 27.00 9.87
N GLU A 136 29.81 28.02 9.77
CA GLU A 136 31.11 28.05 10.47
C GLU A 136 30.97 27.99 11.99
N LEU A 137 29.96 28.66 12.57
CA LEU A 137 29.67 28.59 14.01
C LEU A 137 29.41 27.14 14.50
N HIS A 138 28.90 26.29 13.61
CA HIS A 138 28.58 24.90 13.89
C HIS A 138 29.58 23.91 13.28
N SER A 139 30.73 24.38 12.80
CA SER A 139 31.72 23.54 12.10
C SER A 139 31.15 22.79 10.89
N LEU A 140 30.20 23.41 10.19
CA LEU A 140 29.59 22.92 8.96
C LEU A 140 30.12 23.73 7.76
N ASN A 141 30.05 23.14 6.56
CA ASN A 141 30.02 23.93 5.33
C ASN A 141 28.56 24.26 4.95
N VAL A 142 28.36 25.18 4.01
CA VAL A 142 27.00 25.62 3.61
C VAL A 142 26.19 24.48 3.01
N THR A 143 26.79 23.62 2.19
CA THR A 143 26.10 22.48 1.57
C THR A 143 25.56 21.52 2.63
N ASP A 144 26.36 21.22 3.65
CA ASP A 144 25.99 20.37 4.77
C ASP A 144 24.91 21.02 5.64
N LEU A 145 25.00 22.33 5.89
CA LEU A 145 23.94 23.09 6.57
C LEU A 145 22.62 22.99 5.78
N GLU A 146 22.65 23.28 4.48
CA GLU A 146 21.47 23.23 3.62
C GLU A 146 20.86 21.83 3.59
N TYR A 147 21.69 20.79 3.54
CA TYR A 147 21.26 19.41 3.63
C TYR A 147 20.56 19.10 4.96
N LEU A 148 21.18 19.46 6.09
CA LEU A 148 20.63 19.20 7.42
C LEU A 148 19.32 19.97 7.71
N LEU A 149 19.10 21.11 7.04
CA LEU A 149 17.86 21.89 7.22
C LEU A 149 16.62 21.19 6.65
N VAL A 150 16.79 20.29 5.68
CA VAL A 150 15.69 19.65 4.92
C VAL A 150 15.61 18.14 5.10
N ILE A 151 16.47 17.55 5.93
CA ILE A 151 16.66 16.11 6.06
C ILE A 151 15.47 15.35 6.64
N ASP A 152 14.53 16.05 7.28
CA ASP A 152 13.25 15.51 7.74
C ASP A 152 12.14 15.60 6.68
N GLY A 153 12.43 16.12 5.49
CA GLY A 153 11.51 16.15 4.36
C GLY A 153 11.29 14.79 3.71
N GLU A 154 10.15 14.61 3.05
CA GLU A 154 9.80 13.36 2.35
C GLU A 154 10.82 13.01 1.25
N ASP A 155 11.31 14.01 0.53
CA ASP A 155 12.31 13.85 -0.54
C ASP A 155 13.63 13.18 -0.07
N GLU A 156 13.96 13.32 1.22
CA GLU A 156 15.15 12.73 1.83
C GLU A 156 14.88 11.40 2.55
N ALA A 157 13.62 10.97 2.65
CA ALA A 157 13.28 9.66 3.16
C ALA A 157 13.96 8.59 2.31
N ILE A 158 14.51 7.56 2.94
CA ILE A 158 15.21 6.49 2.24
C ILE A 158 14.29 5.30 1.98
N LEU A 159 14.44 4.66 0.82
CA LEU A 159 13.70 3.44 0.52
C LEU A 159 14.27 2.30 1.34
N VAL A 160 13.41 1.62 2.10
CA VAL A 160 13.77 0.39 2.80
C VAL A 160 12.81 -0.72 2.42
N ARG A 161 13.28 -1.96 2.53
CA ARG A 161 12.46 -3.15 2.44
C ARG A 161 12.19 -3.68 3.85
N ASP A 162 10.91 -3.90 4.16
CA ASP A 162 10.51 -4.45 5.47
C ASP A 162 10.65 -5.98 5.52
N ALA A 163 10.62 -6.64 4.35
CA ALA A 163 10.80 -8.07 4.19
C ALA A 163 12.29 -8.45 3.93
N PRO A 164 12.72 -9.66 4.32
CA PRO A 164 14.10 -10.12 4.09
C PRO A 164 14.45 -10.29 2.61
N GLN A 165 13.46 -10.65 1.77
CA GLN A 165 13.62 -10.87 0.33
C GLN A 165 12.63 -10.01 -0.45
N PRO A 166 12.94 -9.63 -1.71
CA PRO A 166 11.97 -8.98 -2.59
C PRO A 166 10.77 -9.91 -2.83
N PRO A 167 9.58 -9.35 -3.12
CA PRO A 167 8.42 -10.15 -3.50
C PRO A 167 8.64 -10.84 -4.85
N PHE A 168 7.92 -11.93 -5.08
CA PHE A 168 7.78 -12.51 -6.42
C PHE A 168 6.68 -11.78 -7.21
N ALA A 169 6.78 -11.79 -8.54
CA ALA A 169 5.80 -11.13 -9.39
C ALA A 169 4.36 -11.67 -9.19
N ASP A 170 4.24 -12.98 -8.94
CA ASP A 170 2.94 -13.60 -8.68
C ASP A 170 2.32 -13.16 -7.35
N GLU A 171 3.14 -12.87 -6.33
CA GLU A 171 2.67 -12.34 -5.04
C GLU A 171 2.12 -10.92 -5.21
N VAL A 172 2.81 -10.08 -5.99
CA VAL A 172 2.35 -8.73 -6.31
C VAL A 172 1.07 -8.76 -7.14
N ALA A 173 0.98 -9.67 -8.13
CA ALA A 173 -0.22 -9.85 -8.94
C ALA A 173 -1.42 -10.35 -8.12
N ALA A 174 -1.19 -11.28 -7.19
CA ALA A 174 -2.20 -11.76 -6.26
C ALA A 174 -2.70 -10.62 -5.34
N LEU A 175 -1.78 -9.82 -4.79
CA LEU A 175 -2.14 -8.67 -3.96
C LEU A 175 -2.91 -7.60 -4.75
N TYR A 176 -2.50 -7.33 -6.01
CA TYR A 176 -3.24 -6.45 -6.90
C TYR A 176 -4.68 -6.94 -7.11
N ASN A 177 -4.86 -8.21 -7.44
CA ASN A 177 -6.19 -8.80 -7.64
C ASN A 177 -7.04 -8.71 -6.37
N GLN A 178 -6.45 -8.97 -5.21
CA GLN A 178 -7.12 -8.80 -3.92
C GLN A 178 -7.56 -7.35 -3.72
N TRP A 179 -6.68 -6.37 -3.90
CA TRP A 179 -7.02 -4.96 -3.67
C TRP A 179 -8.00 -4.40 -4.71
N VAL A 180 -7.96 -4.88 -5.96
CA VAL A 180 -8.99 -4.59 -6.98
C VAL A 180 -10.36 -5.09 -6.53
N PHE A 181 -10.41 -6.32 -6.01
CA PHE A 181 -11.65 -6.89 -5.48
C PHE A 181 -12.15 -6.10 -4.26
N GLU A 182 -11.26 -5.80 -3.29
CA GLU A 182 -11.59 -4.99 -2.12
C GLU A 182 -12.09 -3.59 -2.51
N ALA A 183 -11.48 -2.93 -3.48
CA ALA A 183 -11.90 -1.60 -3.94
C ALA A 183 -13.32 -1.62 -4.55
N ALA A 184 -13.67 -2.67 -5.28
CA ALA A 184 -15.01 -2.85 -5.80
C ALA A 184 -16.02 -3.12 -4.69
N LEU A 185 -15.70 -4.01 -3.75
CA LEU A 185 -16.57 -4.27 -2.59
C LEU A 185 -16.81 -3.01 -1.76
N PHE A 186 -15.77 -2.23 -1.49
CA PHE A 186 -15.87 -0.98 -0.73
C PHE A 186 -16.72 0.09 -1.42
N SER A 187 -16.79 0.05 -2.76
CA SER A 187 -17.59 0.97 -3.55
C SER A 187 -19.01 0.47 -3.83
N SER A 188 -19.38 -0.70 -3.31
CA SER A 188 -20.68 -1.33 -3.57
C SER A 188 -21.68 -1.01 -2.46
N SER A 189 -22.90 -0.61 -2.81
CA SER A 189 -23.98 -0.41 -1.83
C SER A 189 -24.44 -1.73 -1.20
N ASN A 190 -24.41 -2.80 -1.98
CA ASN A 190 -24.72 -4.16 -1.54
C ASN A 190 -23.88 -5.16 -2.34
N VAL A 191 -23.64 -6.32 -1.73
CA VAL A 191 -22.89 -7.41 -2.35
C VAL A 191 -23.71 -8.68 -2.19
N HIS A 192 -24.06 -9.30 -3.31
CA HIS A 192 -24.82 -10.54 -3.35
C HIS A 192 -23.93 -11.70 -3.78
N PHE A 193 -23.68 -12.62 -2.86
CA PHE A 193 -23.02 -13.89 -3.14
C PHE A 193 -24.06 -14.98 -3.39
N VAL A 194 -23.86 -15.74 -4.48
CA VAL A 194 -24.60 -16.96 -4.77
C VAL A 194 -23.63 -18.12 -4.67
N ILE A 195 -23.83 -18.99 -3.69
CA ILE A 195 -22.92 -20.08 -3.37
C ILE A 195 -23.59 -21.41 -3.72
N ASP A 196 -23.00 -22.16 -4.63
CA ASP A 196 -23.38 -23.53 -4.92
C ASP A 196 -22.86 -24.44 -3.80
N CYS A 197 -23.79 -24.93 -2.98
CA CYS A 197 -23.46 -25.72 -1.80
C CYS A 197 -22.91 -27.11 -2.15
N LYS A 198 -23.26 -27.66 -3.33
CA LYS A 198 -22.77 -28.96 -3.80
C LYS A 198 -21.34 -28.83 -4.32
N ALA A 199 -21.07 -27.82 -5.15
CA ALA A 199 -19.73 -27.57 -5.67
C ALA A 199 -18.73 -27.29 -4.53
N PHE A 200 -19.15 -26.52 -3.53
CA PHE A 200 -18.34 -26.23 -2.34
C PHE A 200 -18.00 -27.49 -1.54
N GLY A 201 -18.99 -28.36 -1.31
CA GLY A 201 -18.78 -29.64 -0.61
C GLY A 201 -17.83 -30.59 -1.34
N ASN A 202 -17.91 -30.64 -2.68
CA ASN A 202 -17.06 -31.50 -3.50
C ASN A 202 -15.59 -31.04 -3.51
N MET A 203 -15.33 -29.73 -3.56
CA MET A 203 -13.96 -29.20 -3.45
C MET A 203 -13.31 -29.57 -2.11
N GLN A 204 -14.08 -29.55 -1.03
CA GLN A 204 -13.58 -29.88 0.30
C GLN A 204 -13.21 -31.36 0.41
N GLN A 205 -14.02 -32.27 -0.14
CA GLN A 205 -13.71 -33.70 -0.20
C GLN A 205 -12.45 -34.01 -1.01
N GLN A 206 -12.17 -33.26 -2.07
CA GLN A 206 -10.94 -33.43 -2.85
C GLN A 206 -9.70 -32.93 -2.09
N THR A 207 -9.86 -31.91 -1.24
CA THR A 207 -8.76 -31.34 -0.45
C THR A 207 -8.45 -32.20 0.79
N ASP A 208 -9.48 -32.68 1.49
CA ASP A 208 -9.35 -33.54 2.68
C ASP A 208 -8.79 -34.93 2.33
N ALA A 209 -8.93 -35.39 1.07
CA ALA A 209 -8.32 -36.64 0.59
C ALA A 209 -6.80 -36.55 0.37
N GLN A 210 -6.21 -35.36 0.39
CA GLN A 210 -4.76 -35.14 0.27
C GLN A 210 -4.07 -34.81 1.60
N ASP A 211 -4.81 -34.40 2.64
CA ASP A 211 -4.25 -34.00 3.94
C ASP A 211 -5.09 -34.57 5.10
N ASP A 212 -4.59 -35.67 5.70
CA ASP A 212 -5.21 -36.46 6.80
C ASP A 212 -5.41 -35.69 8.12
N SER A 213 -5.14 -34.38 8.14
CA SER A 213 -5.14 -33.53 9.34
C SER A 213 -6.01 -32.28 9.25
N THR A 214 -6.68 -32.02 8.12
CA THR A 214 -7.55 -30.85 8.00
C THR A 214 -8.96 -31.19 8.49
N VAL A 215 -9.39 -30.53 9.56
CA VAL A 215 -10.78 -30.64 10.06
C VAL A 215 -11.70 -30.11 8.97
N ALA A 216 -12.43 -31.01 8.31
CA ALA A 216 -13.45 -30.71 7.31
C ALA A 216 -14.36 -29.58 7.83
N THR A 217 -14.10 -28.36 7.38
CA THR A 217 -14.85 -27.17 7.79
C THR A 217 -16.13 -27.13 6.97
N GLY A 218 -17.10 -27.96 7.34
CA GLY A 218 -18.34 -28.09 6.56
C GLY A 218 -19.00 -26.72 6.30
N MET A 219 -19.70 -26.60 5.17
CA MET A 219 -20.32 -25.34 4.69
C MET A 219 -21.02 -24.53 5.80
N GLY A 220 -21.72 -25.21 6.73
CA GLY A 220 -22.36 -24.56 7.88
C GLY A 220 -21.39 -23.79 8.80
N MET A 221 -20.17 -24.28 8.99
CA MET A 221 -19.12 -23.57 9.74
C MET A 221 -18.58 -22.35 8.98
N VAL A 222 -18.43 -22.44 7.66
CA VAL A 222 -18.02 -21.30 6.82
C VAL A 222 -19.08 -20.20 6.87
N ILE A 223 -20.34 -20.55 6.69
CA ILE A 223 -21.47 -19.61 6.79
C ILE A 223 -21.53 -19.00 8.19
N LYS A 224 -21.45 -19.81 9.25
CA LYS A 224 -21.44 -19.31 10.64
C LYS A 224 -20.28 -18.36 10.89
N ARG A 225 -19.08 -18.69 10.42
CA ARG A 225 -17.90 -17.83 10.55
C ARG A 225 -18.09 -16.52 9.80
N LEU A 226 -18.66 -16.57 8.59
CA LEU A 226 -18.95 -15.38 7.80
C LEU A 226 -19.99 -14.50 8.51
N CYS A 227 -21.10 -15.06 8.98
CA CYS A 227 -22.14 -14.34 9.73
C CYS A 227 -21.57 -13.73 11.02
N TYR A 228 -20.72 -14.48 11.73
CA TYR A 228 -20.02 -13.99 12.92
C TYR A 228 -19.09 -12.82 12.60
N LEU A 229 -18.32 -12.91 11.52
CA LEU A 229 -17.45 -11.82 11.07
C LEU A 229 -18.25 -10.60 10.63
N ALA A 230 -19.32 -10.79 9.86
CA ALA A 230 -20.22 -9.71 9.44
C ALA A 230 -20.80 -8.98 10.67
N HIS A 231 -21.30 -9.74 11.66
CA HIS A 231 -21.80 -9.18 12.91
C HIS A 231 -20.72 -8.41 13.68
N ARG A 232 -19.52 -8.99 13.82
CA ARG A 232 -18.38 -8.33 14.52
C ARG A 232 -17.92 -7.06 13.82
N LEU A 233 -18.04 -7.00 12.50
CA LEU A 233 -17.69 -5.83 11.68
C LEU A 233 -18.83 -4.83 11.55
N GLY A 234 -20.00 -5.08 12.16
CA GLY A 234 -21.17 -4.20 12.07
C GLY A 234 -21.85 -4.19 10.69
N VAL A 235 -21.62 -5.21 9.87
CA VAL A 235 -22.19 -5.37 8.54
C VAL A 235 -23.54 -6.08 8.65
N TYR A 236 -24.61 -5.45 8.15
CA TYR A 236 -25.91 -6.09 8.04
C TYR A 236 -25.88 -7.14 6.92
N TYR A 237 -26.54 -8.28 7.14
CA TYR A 237 -26.63 -9.34 6.15
C TYR A 237 -28.02 -9.99 6.11
N ASP A 238 -28.38 -10.51 4.95
CA ASP A 238 -29.55 -11.37 4.72
C ASP A 238 -29.09 -12.70 4.10
N LEU A 239 -29.78 -13.78 4.46
CA LEU A 239 -29.40 -15.14 4.09
C LEU A 239 -30.65 -15.93 3.68
N ALA A 240 -30.68 -16.36 2.42
CA ALA A 240 -31.77 -17.13 1.84
C ALA A 240 -31.23 -18.41 1.19
N TYR A 241 -31.95 -19.52 1.35
CA TYR A 241 -31.68 -20.77 0.65
C TYR A 241 -32.69 -20.92 -0.49
N ASP A 242 -32.23 -21.34 -1.67
CA ASP A 242 -33.17 -21.74 -2.72
C ASP A 242 -33.97 -22.95 -2.22
N ALA A 243 -35.27 -22.75 -2.00
CA ALA A 243 -36.18 -23.84 -1.65
C ALA A 243 -36.47 -24.67 -2.91
N GLN A 244 -36.09 -25.95 -2.89
CA GLN A 244 -36.68 -26.90 -3.84
C GLN A 244 -38.14 -27.12 -3.41
N GLU A 245 -39.10 -26.64 -4.22
CA GLU A 245 -40.46 -27.17 -4.23
C GLU A 245 -40.41 -28.63 -4.70
N SER A 246 -40.08 -29.54 -3.78
CA SER A 246 -40.20 -30.99 -3.97
C SER A 246 -41.15 -31.52 -2.91
N LEU A 247 -42.42 -31.56 -3.26
CA LEU A 247 -43.55 -31.97 -2.41
C LEU A 247 -43.52 -33.45 -1.97
N LEU A 248 -42.48 -34.23 -2.25
CA LEU A 248 -42.42 -35.64 -1.86
C LEU A 248 -40.98 -36.07 -1.50
N GLU A 249 -40.83 -36.50 -0.25
CA GLU A 249 -39.85 -37.48 0.26
C GLU A 249 -38.39 -37.40 -0.21
N LYS A 250 -37.60 -36.59 0.51
CA LYS A 250 -36.25 -36.85 1.08
C LYS A 250 -35.59 -35.49 1.28
N GLN A 251 -34.92 -35.31 2.41
CA GLN A 251 -34.15 -34.09 2.71
C GLN A 251 -33.02 -33.94 1.67
N VAL A 252 -33.30 -33.26 0.56
CA VAL A 252 -32.29 -32.82 -0.39
C VAL A 252 -31.72 -31.52 0.15
N ALA A 253 -30.42 -31.50 0.40
CA ALA A 253 -29.73 -30.29 0.85
C ALA A 253 -29.93 -29.15 -0.16
N PRO A 254 -30.11 -27.89 0.30
CA PRO A 254 -30.34 -26.76 -0.60
C PRO A 254 -29.19 -26.63 -1.59
N GLU A 255 -29.53 -26.45 -2.87
CA GLU A 255 -28.57 -26.44 -3.96
C GLU A 255 -27.78 -25.12 -4.01
N ARG A 256 -28.42 -24.02 -3.63
CA ARG A 256 -27.81 -22.68 -3.63
C ARG A 256 -28.14 -21.91 -2.37
N LEU A 257 -27.14 -21.16 -1.92
CA LEU A 257 -27.25 -20.19 -0.84
C LEU A 257 -27.06 -18.79 -1.39
N HIS A 258 -28.00 -17.92 -1.09
CA HIS A 258 -27.95 -16.49 -1.35
C HIS A 258 -27.56 -15.77 -0.06
N LEU A 259 -26.46 -15.03 -0.11
CA LEU A 259 -25.98 -14.19 0.99
C LEU A 259 -25.85 -12.77 0.47
N THR A 260 -26.60 -11.84 1.05
CA THR A 260 -26.53 -10.42 0.74
C THR A 260 -25.90 -9.68 1.90
N LEU A 261 -24.81 -8.96 1.63
CA LEU A 261 -24.17 -8.06 2.58
C LEU A 261 -24.51 -6.62 2.20
N TYR A 262 -24.93 -5.81 3.16
CA TYR A 262 -25.21 -4.40 2.96
C TYR A 262 -23.99 -3.58 3.36
N GLY A 263 -23.62 -2.59 2.55
CA GLY A 263 -22.53 -1.67 2.89
C GLY A 263 -22.83 -0.92 4.21
N PRO A 264 -21.79 -0.43 4.91
CA PRO A 264 -21.98 0.44 6.07
C PRO A 264 -22.82 1.66 5.66
N GLN A 265 -23.91 1.92 6.39
CA GLN A 265 -24.78 3.08 6.18
C GLN A 265 -24.10 4.38 6.63
#